data_AF-A0A543BAU9-F1
#
_entry.id   AF-A0A543BAU9-F1
#
_cell.length_a   1.000
_cell.length_b   1.000
_cell.length_c   1.000
_cell.angle_alpha   90.00
_cell.angle_beta   90.00
_cell.angle_gamma   90.00
#
_symmetry.space_group_name_H-M   'P 1'
#
loop_
_entity.id
_entity.type
_entity.pdbx_description
1 polymer ?
#
loop_
_entity_poly.entity_id
_entity_poly.type
_entity_poly.pdbx_seq_one_letter_code
_entity_poly.pdbx_strand_id
1 'polypeptide(L)'
;MVMDHEKQRARYVAGTEGAPPVPPPGGYKNARRQQAPASWVPPLPAVDPGAPEAKQPANAIGWIALLSAILFVLILFGTLFAGGTDILYGVTMLTLQLIVVAVIVAALVSRRGRMLGAIALVVTIIFNVATVGGMSALQTSASGNYEGVKSEEQKHAEAYPGIKGTDSQNVLAQQSLEEVRADADSLFADIRTRLSDRFGYTWTEVGDEDLRPERNGYGGESMLIEYTSVGWSTNEPIQDPERKVEVMRIIDQVVIEHGLWNLYSFNDPTNSGIDPTMIAKLYGSDDPRTQHTWEYYTENYPDPMRFYANIYDLSNDPTGDFRIAREAQNARTGEPLEGLQLMVIASAVLSEADRAEFEQKLQEYPGFE
;
A
#
# COMPACT_ATOMS: atom_id res chain seq x y z
N MET A 1 1.99 -22.97 -6.44
CA MET A 1 1.32 -23.20 -5.15
C MET A 1 0.52 -21.93 -4.86
N VAL A 2 -0.80 -22.02 -4.68
CA VAL A 2 -1.70 -20.85 -4.62
C VAL A 2 -1.35 -20.01 -3.40
N MET A 3 -0.78 -18.82 -3.63
CA MET A 3 -0.45 -17.86 -2.58
C MET A 3 -1.74 -17.33 -1.97
N ASP A 4 -1.87 -17.52 -0.66
CA ASP A 4 -3.04 -17.17 0.13
C ASP A 4 -3.15 -15.64 0.26
N HIS A 5 -4.23 -15.07 -0.29
CA HIS A 5 -4.50 -13.62 -0.29
C HIS A 5 -4.59 -13.02 1.13
N GLU A 6 -4.70 -13.86 2.16
CA GLU A 6 -4.64 -13.44 3.57
C GLU A 6 -3.25 -12.95 3.99
N LYS A 7 -2.15 -13.47 3.41
CA LYS A 7 -0.78 -13.06 3.78
C LYS A 7 -0.43 -11.64 3.31
N GLN A 8 -1.01 -11.17 2.20
CA GLN A 8 -0.84 -9.77 1.76
C GLN A 8 -1.58 -8.78 2.65
N ARG A 9 -2.73 -9.16 3.23
CA ARG A 9 -3.49 -8.30 4.16
C ARG A 9 -2.77 -8.07 5.49
N ALA A 10 -1.86 -8.97 5.88
CA ALA A 10 -1.07 -8.84 7.11
C ALA A 10 0.08 -7.82 7.02
N ARG A 11 0.47 -7.35 5.82
CA ARG A 11 1.52 -6.31 5.66
C ARG A 11 1.04 -4.90 6.01
N TYR A 12 -0.26 -4.68 6.15
CA TYR A 12 -0.83 -3.42 6.63
C TYR A 12 -1.32 -3.62 8.07
N VAL A 13 -0.72 -2.91 9.02
CA VAL A 13 -1.17 -2.85 10.41
C VAL A 13 -2.55 -2.18 10.45
N ALA A 14 -3.60 -2.99 10.29
CA ALA A 14 -5.00 -2.64 10.57
C ALA A 14 -5.51 -3.37 11.82
N GLY A 15 -4.59 -3.70 12.74
CA GLY A 15 -4.90 -4.21 14.08
C GLY A 15 -5.10 -3.07 15.07
N THR A 16 -6.00 -3.25 16.03
CA THR A 16 -6.36 -2.29 17.10
C THR A 16 -5.25 -2.02 18.11
N GLU A 17 -4.00 -2.34 17.80
CA GLU A 17 -2.84 -2.27 18.70
C GLU A 17 -2.35 -0.82 18.92
N GLY A 18 -2.84 0.14 18.13
CA GLY A 18 -2.62 1.58 18.33
C GLY A 18 -3.80 2.34 18.98
N ALA A 19 -4.89 1.66 19.35
CA ALA A 19 -6.03 2.32 19.99
C ALA A 19 -5.73 2.59 21.48
N PRO A 20 -5.96 3.81 22.00
CA PRO A 20 -5.82 4.07 23.43
C PRO A 20 -6.73 3.14 24.23
N PRO A 21 -6.29 2.64 25.40
CA PRO A 21 -7.04 1.66 26.18
C PRO A 21 -8.43 2.21 26.52
N VAL A 22 -9.44 1.34 26.39
CA VAL A 22 -10.81 1.64 26.81
C VAL A 22 -10.84 2.03 28.29
N PRO A 23 -11.59 3.09 28.68
CA PRO A 23 -11.61 3.55 30.05
C PRO A 23 -12.11 2.44 31.00
N PRO A 24 -11.56 2.34 32.22
CA PRO A 24 -11.99 1.35 33.19
C PRO A 24 -13.48 1.53 33.55
N PRO A 25 -14.19 0.45 33.96
CA PRO A 25 -15.57 0.54 34.43
C PRO A 25 -15.68 1.58 35.57
N GLY A 26 -16.32 2.72 35.29
CA GLY A 26 -16.42 3.86 36.21
C GLY A 26 -15.76 5.17 35.74
N GLY A 27 -15.02 5.15 34.62
CA GLY A 27 -14.40 6.34 34.03
C GLY A 27 -13.13 6.83 34.76
N TYR A 28 -12.43 7.79 34.16
CA TYR A 28 -11.19 8.35 34.71
C TYR A 28 -11.44 9.11 36.02
N LYS A 29 -10.63 8.82 37.05
CA LYS A 29 -10.63 9.59 38.31
C LYS A 29 -10.40 11.08 37.97
N ASN A 30 -11.31 11.95 38.43
CA ASN A 30 -11.35 13.41 38.24
C ASN A 30 -12.04 13.96 36.97
N ALA A 31 -12.76 13.13 36.19
CA ALA A 31 -13.68 13.67 35.18
C ALA A 31 -14.86 14.40 35.87
N ARG A 32 -14.78 15.74 35.97
CA ARG A 32 -15.87 16.59 36.48
C ARG A 32 -17.08 16.48 35.55
N ARG A 33 -18.11 15.74 35.97
CA ARG A 33 -19.47 15.88 35.41
C ARG A 33 -19.99 17.28 35.75
N GLN A 34 -20.31 18.07 34.73
CA GLN A 34 -21.17 19.24 34.89
C GLN A 34 -22.51 18.75 35.46
N GLN A 35 -22.74 19.04 36.73
CA GLN A 35 -24.04 18.86 37.38
C GLN A 35 -25.01 19.89 36.80
N ALA A 36 -26.06 19.43 36.14
CA ALA A 36 -27.21 20.27 35.86
C ALA A 36 -27.85 20.71 37.19
N PRO A 37 -28.18 22.00 37.39
CA PRO A 37 -28.78 22.46 38.63
C PRO A 37 -30.18 21.86 38.83
N ALA A 38 -30.45 21.42 40.06
CA ALA A 38 -31.75 20.94 40.50
C ALA A 38 -32.77 22.10 40.47
N SER A 39 -33.67 22.09 39.50
CA SER A 39 -34.82 22.98 39.47
C SER A 39 -35.95 22.41 40.32
N TRP A 40 -36.07 23.02 41.49
CA TRP A 40 -37.24 23.10 42.38
C TRP A 40 -38.58 23.11 41.63
N VAL A 41 -39.51 22.24 42.02
CA VAL A 41 -40.88 22.16 41.49
C VAL A 41 -41.86 22.83 42.48
N PRO A 42 -42.49 23.97 42.13
CA PRO A 42 -43.67 24.46 42.84
C PRO A 42 -44.94 23.73 42.34
N PRO A 43 -45.98 23.57 43.18
CA PRO A 43 -47.16 22.77 42.84
C PRO A 43 -48.01 23.41 41.73
N LEU A 44 -48.51 22.55 40.83
CA LEU A 44 -49.39 22.89 39.71
C LEU A 44 -50.79 23.32 40.20
N PRO A 45 -51.39 24.39 39.68
CA PRO A 45 -52.84 24.55 39.74
C PRO A 45 -53.52 23.56 38.78
N ALA A 46 -54.60 22.93 39.25
CA ALA A 46 -55.42 22.03 38.47
C ALA A 46 -56.00 22.76 37.24
N VAL A 47 -55.79 22.19 36.05
CA VAL A 47 -56.43 22.62 34.80
C VAL A 47 -57.37 21.51 34.33
N ASP A 48 -58.63 21.90 34.18
CA ASP A 48 -59.79 21.17 33.68
C ASP A 48 -59.50 20.39 32.37
N PRO A 49 -60.01 19.16 32.15
CA PRO A 49 -59.77 18.43 30.91
C PRO A 49 -60.63 19.02 29.79
N GLY A 50 -60.04 19.97 29.06
CA GLY A 50 -60.59 20.49 27.81
C GLY A 50 -60.75 19.39 26.75
N ALA A 51 -61.90 19.43 26.07
CA ALA A 51 -62.44 18.53 25.06
C ALA A 51 -61.43 17.89 24.07
N PRO A 52 -61.76 16.70 23.50
CA PRO A 52 -60.93 16.05 22.49
C PRO A 52 -60.74 16.95 21.26
N GLU A 53 -59.51 17.41 21.04
CA GLU A 53 -59.12 18.04 19.78
C GLU A 53 -59.38 17.06 18.64
N ALA A 54 -60.34 17.42 17.77
CA ALA A 54 -60.54 16.74 16.51
C ALA A 54 -59.21 16.74 15.74
N LYS A 55 -58.66 15.54 15.45
CA LYS A 55 -57.45 15.36 14.64
C LYS A 55 -57.66 16.03 13.28
N GLN A 56 -57.21 17.27 13.15
CA GLN A 56 -57.25 17.98 11.87
C GLN A 56 -56.24 17.33 10.91
N PRO A 57 -56.60 17.18 9.62
CA PRO A 57 -55.76 16.48 8.66
C PRO A 57 -54.40 17.16 8.49
N ALA A 58 -53.36 16.35 8.28
CA ALA A 58 -51.99 16.82 8.10
C ALA A 58 -51.87 17.82 6.93
N ASN A 59 -51.04 18.83 7.10
CA ASN A 59 -50.85 19.89 6.11
C ASN A 59 -50.15 19.34 4.84
N ALA A 60 -50.58 19.78 3.66
CA ALA A 60 -50.07 19.35 2.35
C ALA A 60 -48.54 19.46 2.25
N ILE A 61 -47.93 20.49 2.88
CA ILE A 61 -46.48 20.70 2.91
C ILE A 61 -45.74 19.53 3.59
N GLY A 62 -46.29 18.96 4.66
CA GLY A 62 -45.69 17.82 5.34
C GLY A 62 -45.68 16.55 4.48
N TRP A 63 -46.74 16.33 3.73
CA TRP A 63 -46.82 15.23 2.76
C TRP A 63 -45.88 15.42 1.58
N ILE A 64 -45.76 16.65 1.06
CA ILE A 64 -44.80 16.99 -0.01
C ILE A 64 -43.37 16.71 0.46
N ALA A 65 -43.00 17.10 1.68
CA ALA A 65 -41.67 16.82 2.24
C ALA A 65 -41.40 15.32 2.37
N LEU A 66 -42.36 14.55 2.88
CA LEU A 66 -42.22 13.10 3.02
C LEU A 66 -42.10 12.40 1.66
N LEU A 67 -42.97 12.74 0.70
CA LEU A 67 -42.92 12.17 -0.65
C LEU A 67 -41.62 12.55 -1.38
N SER A 68 -41.15 13.78 -1.22
CA SER A 68 -39.88 14.23 -1.81
C SER A 68 -38.69 13.47 -1.23
N ALA A 69 -38.67 13.23 0.09
CA ALA A 69 -37.63 12.43 0.74
C ALA A 69 -37.66 10.97 0.26
N ILE A 70 -38.85 10.35 0.18
CA ILE A 70 -38.98 8.98 -0.33
C ILE A 70 -38.52 8.89 -1.79
N LEU A 71 -38.96 9.81 -2.64
CA LEU A 71 -38.57 9.82 -4.05
C LEU A 71 -37.05 10.02 -4.21
N PHE A 72 -36.46 10.90 -3.40
CA PHE A 72 -35.02 11.11 -3.38
C PHE A 72 -34.25 9.84 -3.01
N VAL A 73 -34.71 9.13 -1.97
CA VAL A 73 -34.12 7.85 -1.57
C VAL A 73 -34.23 6.81 -2.69
N LEU A 74 -35.38 6.71 -3.35
CA LEU A 74 -35.57 5.80 -4.49
C LEU A 74 -34.64 6.15 -5.66
N ILE A 75 -34.43 7.44 -5.92
CA ILE A 75 -33.50 7.91 -6.95
C ILE A 75 -32.05 7.56 -6.56
N LEU A 76 -31.65 7.77 -5.31
CA LEU A 76 -30.31 7.40 -4.82
C LEU A 76 -30.05 5.89 -4.95
N PHE A 77 -30.98 5.05 -4.49
CA PHE A 77 -30.81 3.61 -4.63
C PHE A 77 -30.93 3.15 -6.08
N GLY A 78 -31.83 3.72 -6.88
CA GLY A 78 -31.97 3.39 -8.30
C GLY A 78 -30.71 3.71 -9.08
N THR A 79 -30.09 4.87 -8.82
CA THR A 79 -28.80 5.25 -9.44
C THR A 79 -27.65 4.40 -8.93
N LEU A 80 -27.63 4.02 -7.65
CA LEU A 80 -26.67 3.06 -7.11
C LEU A 80 -26.78 1.68 -7.79
N PHE A 81 -27.99 1.12 -7.88
CA PHE A 81 -28.24 -0.18 -8.52
C PHE A 81 -27.97 -0.17 -10.03
N ALA A 82 -28.10 0.99 -10.69
CA ALA A 82 -27.76 1.18 -12.09
C ALA A 82 -26.25 1.48 -12.32
N GLY A 83 -25.42 1.52 -11.26
CA GLY A 83 -23.98 1.77 -11.38
C GLY A 83 -23.60 3.24 -11.63
N GLY A 84 -24.51 4.19 -11.44
CA GLY A 84 -24.29 5.61 -11.71
C GLY A 84 -23.55 6.36 -10.60
N THR A 85 -22.37 5.91 -10.17
CA THR A 85 -21.60 6.56 -9.09
C THR A 85 -21.18 7.99 -9.42
N ASP A 86 -20.84 8.28 -10.67
CA ASP A 86 -20.53 9.65 -11.11
C ASP A 86 -21.76 10.57 -11.05
N ILE A 87 -22.95 10.01 -11.24
CA ILE A 87 -24.21 10.74 -11.09
C ILE A 87 -24.48 11.00 -9.60
N LEU A 88 -24.19 10.03 -8.72
CA LEU A 88 -24.31 10.15 -7.27
C LEU A 88 -23.44 11.28 -6.70
N TYR A 89 -22.17 11.38 -7.14
CA TYR A 89 -21.26 12.45 -6.72
C TYR A 89 -21.37 13.73 -7.56
N GLY A 90 -22.18 13.70 -8.62
CA GLY A 90 -22.35 14.82 -9.54
C GLY A 90 -23.07 16.01 -8.89
N VAL A 91 -22.80 17.20 -9.43
CA VAL A 91 -23.43 18.47 -9.01
C VAL A 91 -24.96 18.37 -9.02
N THR A 92 -25.52 17.59 -9.95
CA THR A 92 -26.97 17.35 -10.08
C THR A 92 -27.58 16.68 -8.84
N MET A 93 -26.93 15.65 -8.29
CA MET A 93 -27.44 14.94 -7.11
C MET A 93 -27.29 15.74 -5.82
N LEU A 94 -26.18 16.48 -5.69
CA LEU A 94 -26.00 17.44 -4.60
C LEU A 94 -27.07 18.53 -4.65
N THR A 95 -27.37 19.06 -5.84
CA THR A 95 -28.43 20.06 -6.02
C THR A 95 -29.80 19.49 -5.65
N LEU A 96 -30.11 18.27 -6.08
CA LEU A 96 -31.36 17.60 -5.72
C LEU A 96 -31.49 17.40 -4.20
N GLN A 97 -30.41 16.98 -3.53
CA GLN A 97 -30.39 16.83 -2.07
C GLN A 97 -30.68 18.17 -1.37
N LEU A 98 -30.09 19.27 -1.82
CA LEU A 98 -30.32 20.59 -1.24
C LEU A 98 -31.76 21.06 -1.43
N ILE A 99 -32.38 20.77 -2.58
CA ILE A 99 -33.80 21.07 -2.83
C ILE A 99 -34.69 20.29 -1.85
N VAL A 100 -34.44 18.99 -1.65
CA VAL A 100 -35.19 18.15 -0.71
C VAL A 100 -35.06 18.67 0.71
N VAL A 101 -33.84 19.04 1.13
CA VAL A 101 -33.60 19.65 2.45
C VAL A 101 -34.36 20.97 2.61
N ALA A 102 -34.40 21.83 1.60
CA ALA A 102 -35.16 23.08 1.65
C ALA A 102 -36.67 22.84 1.85
N VAL A 103 -37.24 21.84 1.17
CA VAL A 103 -38.65 21.43 1.34
C VAL A 103 -38.91 20.89 2.75
N ILE A 104 -37.98 20.10 3.30
CA ILE A 104 -38.07 19.57 4.67
C ILE A 104 -38.02 20.71 5.70
N VAL A 105 -37.11 21.66 5.54
CA VAL A 105 -37.02 22.84 6.41
C VAL A 105 -38.32 23.65 6.37
N ALA A 106 -38.89 23.86 5.19
CA ALA A 106 -40.20 24.52 5.05
C ALA A 106 -41.33 23.76 5.79
N ALA A 107 -41.32 22.43 5.75
CA ALA A 107 -42.27 21.60 6.49
C ALA A 107 -42.07 21.67 8.02
N LEU A 108 -40.82 21.76 8.50
CA LEU A 108 -40.49 21.90 9.92
C LEU A 108 -40.87 23.26 10.51
N VAL A 109 -40.84 24.33 9.71
CA VAL A 109 -41.31 25.65 10.15
C VAL A 109 -42.85 25.70 10.20
N SER A 110 -43.54 24.83 9.47
CA SER A 110 -45.01 24.73 9.51
C SER A 110 -45.49 24.02 10.77
N ARG A 111 -46.27 24.70 11.62
CA ARG A 111 -46.82 24.14 12.88
C ARG A 111 -47.49 22.77 12.69
N ARG A 112 -48.19 22.58 11.57
CA ARG A 112 -48.93 21.36 11.18
C ARG A 112 -48.12 20.37 10.34
N GLY A 113 -46.97 20.78 9.80
CA GLY A 113 -46.08 19.93 8.98
C GLY A 113 -44.94 19.29 9.75
N ARG A 114 -44.65 19.79 10.96
CA ARG A 114 -43.48 19.40 11.78
C ARG A 114 -43.25 17.90 11.93
N MET A 115 -44.29 17.11 12.19
CA MET A 115 -44.13 15.67 12.40
C MET A 115 -43.66 14.96 11.13
N LEU A 116 -44.30 15.24 9.99
CA LEU A 116 -43.91 14.65 8.70
C LEU A 116 -42.56 15.20 8.21
N GLY A 117 -42.29 16.48 8.46
CA GLY A 117 -40.98 17.09 8.21
C GLY A 117 -39.86 16.44 9.03
N ALA A 118 -40.11 16.09 10.29
CA ALA A 118 -39.13 15.41 11.13
C ALA A 118 -38.85 13.98 10.64
N ILE A 119 -39.88 13.25 10.22
CA ILE A 119 -39.71 11.92 9.61
C ILE A 119 -38.90 12.02 8.31
N ALA A 120 -39.25 12.97 7.44
CA ALA A 120 -38.55 13.21 6.18
C ALA A 120 -37.07 13.60 6.41
N LEU A 121 -36.79 14.39 7.45
CA LEU A 121 -35.43 14.76 7.85
C LEU A 121 -34.62 13.53 8.28
N VAL A 122 -35.18 12.67 9.14
CA VAL A 122 -34.51 11.43 9.58
C VAL A 122 -34.17 10.55 8.38
N VAL A 123 -35.14 10.33 7.48
CA VAL A 123 -34.93 9.53 6.26
C VAL A 123 -33.81 10.14 5.41
N THR A 124 -33.82 11.45 5.18
CA THR A 124 -32.81 12.14 4.35
C THR A 124 -31.43 12.12 4.98
N ILE A 125 -31.32 12.23 6.31
CA ILE A 125 -30.03 12.13 7.01
C ILE A 125 -29.45 10.73 6.90
N ILE A 126 -30.27 9.69 7.07
CA ILE A 126 -29.81 8.30 6.95
C ILE A 126 -29.40 8.00 5.50
N PHE A 127 -30.22 8.42 4.54
CA PHE A 127 -30.03 8.14 3.11
C PHE A 127 -29.67 9.41 2.34
N ASN A 128 -28.45 9.88 2.53
CA ASN A 128 -27.88 11.01 1.79
C ASN A 128 -26.78 10.55 0.82
N VAL A 129 -26.37 11.45 -0.08
CA VAL A 129 -25.32 11.20 -1.09
C VAL A 129 -24.02 10.67 -0.46
N ALA A 130 -23.60 11.20 0.69
CA ALA A 130 -22.37 10.76 1.34
C ALA A 130 -22.51 9.36 1.96
N THR A 131 -23.63 9.04 2.60
CA THR A 131 -23.86 7.70 3.17
C THR A 131 -23.97 6.63 2.07
N VAL A 132 -24.74 6.91 1.03
CA VAL A 132 -24.93 5.97 -0.10
C VAL A 132 -23.64 5.84 -0.92
N GLY A 133 -22.94 6.94 -1.17
CA GLY A 133 -21.63 6.92 -1.82
C GLY A 133 -20.57 6.18 -0.99
N GLY A 134 -20.52 6.40 0.32
CA GLY A 134 -19.61 5.69 1.22
C GLY A 134 -19.82 4.19 1.22
N MET A 135 -21.07 3.72 1.18
CA MET A 135 -21.38 2.28 1.03
C MET A 135 -20.92 1.75 -0.33
N SER A 136 -21.10 2.51 -1.42
CA SER A 136 -20.61 2.14 -2.75
C SER A 136 -19.09 1.99 -2.80
N ALA A 137 -18.35 2.92 -2.21
CA ALA A 137 -16.89 2.90 -2.15
C ALA A 137 -16.39 1.69 -1.33
N LEU A 138 -17.03 1.40 -0.19
CA LEU A 138 -16.71 0.24 0.64
C LEU A 138 -17.03 -1.09 -0.06
N GLN A 139 -18.15 -1.19 -0.76
CA GLN A 139 -18.52 -2.40 -1.51
C GLN A 139 -17.59 -2.65 -2.70
N THR A 140 -17.20 -1.58 -3.42
CA THR A 140 -16.25 -1.67 -4.55
C THR A 140 -14.85 -2.04 -4.06
N SER A 141 -14.39 -1.42 -2.97
CA SER A 141 -13.12 -1.74 -2.31
C SER A 141 -13.08 -3.16 -1.75
N ALA A 142 -14.17 -3.64 -1.13
CA ALA A 142 -14.23 -4.97 -0.52
C ALA A 142 -14.41 -6.10 -1.54
N SER A 143 -15.10 -5.86 -2.66
CA SER A 143 -15.33 -6.88 -3.70
C SER A 143 -14.22 -6.93 -4.75
N GLY A 144 -13.38 -5.89 -4.85
CA GLY A 144 -12.35 -5.77 -5.89
C GLY A 144 -12.91 -5.70 -7.31
N ASN A 145 -14.24 -5.67 -7.46
CA ASN A 145 -14.89 -5.88 -8.74
C ASN A 145 -15.29 -4.55 -9.39
N TYR A 146 -14.44 -4.07 -10.31
CA TYR A 146 -14.69 -2.90 -11.16
C TYR A 146 -15.28 -3.29 -12.53
N GLU A 147 -15.68 -4.55 -12.74
CA GLU A 147 -16.10 -5.11 -14.04
C GLU A 147 -17.25 -4.35 -14.72
N GLY A 148 -18.06 -3.60 -13.96
CA GLY A 148 -19.16 -2.78 -14.48
C GLY A 148 -18.87 -1.30 -14.71
N VAL A 149 -17.67 -0.80 -14.37
CA VAL A 149 -17.36 0.65 -14.34
C VAL A 149 -16.31 1.05 -15.39
N LYS A 150 -15.54 0.08 -15.91
CA LYS A 150 -14.48 0.33 -16.88
C LYS A 150 -15.01 0.26 -18.32
N SER A 151 -14.68 1.27 -19.11
CA SER A 151 -14.87 1.22 -20.56
C SER A 151 -14.05 0.09 -21.18
N GLU A 152 -14.45 -0.39 -22.36
CA GLU A 152 -13.68 -1.40 -23.08
C GLU A 152 -12.27 -0.91 -23.43
N GLU A 153 -12.09 0.40 -23.66
CA GLU A 153 -10.78 1.02 -23.87
C GLU A 153 -9.88 0.93 -22.62
N GLN A 154 -10.45 1.15 -21.43
CA GLN A 154 -9.71 0.98 -20.17
C GLN A 154 -9.37 -0.49 -19.90
N LYS A 155 -10.30 -1.42 -20.16
CA LYS A 155 -10.02 -2.85 -20.04
C LYS A 155 -8.93 -3.30 -21.01
N HIS A 156 -8.97 -2.79 -22.24
CA HIS A 156 -7.92 -3.02 -23.23
C HIS A 156 -6.57 -2.54 -22.70
N ALA A 157 -6.48 -1.28 -22.28
CA ALA A 157 -5.25 -0.68 -21.75
C ALA A 157 -4.71 -1.43 -20.51
N GLU A 158 -5.59 -1.86 -19.60
CA GLU A 158 -5.20 -2.65 -18.43
C GLU A 158 -4.63 -4.04 -18.78
N ALA A 159 -4.96 -4.58 -19.94
CA ALA A 159 -4.41 -5.85 -20.43
C ALA A 159 -3.13 -5.69 -21.25
N TYR A 160 -2.60 -4.46 -21.39
CA TYR A 160 -1.32 -4.22 -22.08
C TYR A 160 -0.20 -5.08 -21.49
N PRO A 161 0.51 -5.91 -22.29
CA PRO A 161 1.46 -6.88 -21.77
C PRO A 161 2.79 -6.24 -21.31
N GLY A 162 3.13 -5.04 -21.79
CA GLY A 162 4.36 -4.34 -21.44
C GLY A 162 4.22 -3.37 -20.26
N ILE A 163 5.21 -2.50 -20.08
CA ILE A 163 5.18 -1.42 -19.09
C ILE A 163 5.16 -0.09 -19.82
N LYS A 164 4.24 0.80 -19.46
CA LYS A 164 4.17 2.16 -19.98
C LYS A 164 5.50 2.92 -19.84
N GLY A 165 5.91 3.59 -20.90
CA GLY A 165 7.18 4.29 -21.06
C GLY A 165 8.36 3.37 -21.35
N THR A 166 8.15 2.07 -21.60
CA THR A 166 9.22 1.09 -21.84
C THR A 166 9.11 0.54 -23.26
N ASP A 167 10.17 0.72 -24.04
CA ASP A 167 10.25 0.17 -25.38
C ASP A 167 10.24 -1.37 -25.33
N SER A 168 9.21 -1.97 -25.91
CA SER A 168 9.04 -3.41 -25.97
C SER A 168 10.18 -4.11 -26.73
N GLN A 169 10.86 -3.42 -27.65
CA GLN A 169 12.03 -3.99 -28.33
C GLN A 169 13.23 -4.11 -27.38
N ASN A 170 13.39 -3.21 -26.41
CA ASN A 170 14.43 -3.36 -25.40
C ASN A 170 14.15 -4.57 -24.50
N VAL A 171 12.89 -4.76 -24.09
CA VAL A 171 12.46 -5.93 -23.31
C VAL A 171 12.70 -7.24 -24.06
N LEU A 172 12.51 -7.26 -25.37
CA LEU A 172 12.73 -8.46 -26.20
C LEU A 172 14.21 -8.72 -26.54
N ALA A 173 15.07 -7.72 -26.35
CA ALA A 173 16.49 -7.76 -26.68
C ALA A 173 17.40 -7.95 -25.46
N GLN A 174 16.94 -7.56 -24.27
CA GLN A 174 17.66 -7.79 -23.01
C GLN A 174 17.60 -9.27 -22.59
N GLN A 175 18.38 -9.62 -21.57
CA GLN A 175 18.35 -10.94 -20.95
C GLN A 175 16.94 -11.36 -20.49
N SER A 176 16.61 -12.62 -20.77
CA SER A 176 15.43 -13.31 -20.26
C SER A 176 15.54 -13.57 -18.75
N LEU A 177 14.40 -13.89 -18.11
CA LEU A 177 14.37 -14.32 -16.70
C LEU A 177 15.31 -15.51 -16.44
N GLU A 178 15.32 -16.48 -17.36
CA GLU A 178 16.13 -17.69 -17.24
C GLU A 178 17.63 -17.42 -17.35
N GLU A 179 18.03 -16.50 -18.23
CA GLU A 179 19.43 -16.06 -18.36
C GLU A 179 19.89 -15.30 -17.12
N VAL A 180 19.07 -14.36 -16.62
CA VAL A 180 19.39 -13.62 -15.39
C VAL A 180 19.56 -14.55 -14.19
N ARG A 181 18.71 -15.59 -14.05
CA ARG A 181 18.86 -16.60 -12.99
C ARG A 181 20.18 -17.35 -13.10
N ALA A 182 20.53 -17.82 -14.31
CA ALA A 182 21.76 -18.56 -14.55
C ALA A 182 23.01 -17.71 -14.26
N ASP A 183 22.99 -16.45 -14.68
CA ASP A 183 24.08 -15.50 -14.43
C ASP A 183 24.20 -15.17 -12.94
N ALA A 184 23.08 -14.93 -12.24
CA ALA A 184 23.07 -14.70 -10.80
C ALA A 184 23.66 -15.90 -10.03
N ASP A 185 23.27 -17.12 -10.38
CA ASP A 185 23.79 -18.34 -9.76
C ASP A 185 25.30 -18.49 -9.97
N SER A 186 25.78 -18.23 -11.19
CA SER A 186 27.21 -18.28 -11.50
C SER A 186 27.99 -17.19 -10.76
N LEU A 187 27.47 -15.96 -10.71
CA LEU A 187 28.05 -14.84 -9.98
C LEU A 187 28.19 -15.15 -8.50
N PHE A 188 27.12 -15.65 -7.86
CA PHE A 188 27.17 -16.04 -6.46
C PHE A 188 28.13 -17.20 -6.22
N ALA A 189 28.18 -18.20 -7.10
CA ALA A 189 29.11 -19.32 -6.95
C ALA A 189 30.57 -18.84 -6.95
N ASP A 190 30.94 -17.93 -7.85
CA ASP A 190 32.30 -17.41 -7.94
C ASP A 190 32.68 -16.52 -6.76
N ILE A 191 31.78 -15.62 -6.34
CA ILE A 191 32.00 -14.80 -5.13
C ILE A 191 32.22 -15.69 -3.92
N ARG A 192 31.31 -16.65 -3.70
CA ARG A 192 31.37 -17.54 -2.53
C ARG A 192 32.64 -18.37 -2.55
N THR A 193 33.01 -18.95 -3.68
CA THR A 193 34.23 -19.75 -3.82
C THR A 193 35.47 -18.93 -3.45
N ARG A 194 35.66 -17.74 -4.05
CA ARG A 194 36.85 -16.92 -3.78
C ARG A 194 36.94 -16.45 -2.33
N LEU A 195 35.81 -16.04 -1.76
CA LEU A 195 35.76 -15.57 -0.38
C LEU A 195 35.92 -16.72 0.62
N SER A 196 35.37 -17.91 0.34
CA SER A 196 35.59 -19.13 1.12
C SER A 196 37.05 -19.57 1.08
N ASP A 197 37.68 -19.60 -0.10
CA ASP A 197 39.09 -19.99 -0.23
C ASP A 197 40.04 -19.02 0.48
N ARG A 198 39.74 -17.71 0.40
CA ARG A 198 40.59 -16.67 0.94
C ARG A 198 40.44 -16.49 2.45
N PHE A 199 39.21 -16.59 2.96
CA PHE A 199 38.87 -16.19 4.32
C PHE A 199 38.26 -17.31 5.17
N GLY A 200 37.93 -18.45 4.58
CA GLY A 200 37.31 -19.58 5.27
C GLY A 200 35.81 -19.39 5.53
N TYR A 201 35.14 -18.47 4.83
CA TYR A 201 33.71 -18.24 5.05
C TYR A 201 32.85 -19.43 4.64
N THR A 202 31.81 -19.66 5.42
CA THR A 202 30.74 -20.61 5.10
C THR A 202 29.44 -19.85 4.85
N TRP A 203 28.52 -20.47 4.11
CA TRP A 203 27.38 -19.77 3.53
C TRP A 203 26.05 -20.45 3.85
N THR A 204 25.01 -19.64 3.99
CA THR A 204 23.62 -20.05 4.15
C THR A 204 22.76 -19.30 3.14
N GLU A 205 21.83 -20.00 2.50
CA GLU A 205 20.82 -19.39 1.64
C GLU A 205 19.85 -18.57 2.48
N VAL A 206 19.46 -17.41 1.95
CA VAL A 206 18.61 -16.45 2.63
C VAL A 206 17.40 -16.13 1.77
N GLY A 207 16.22 -16.36 2.34
CA GLY A 207 14.96 -16.14 1.65
C GLY A 207 14.69 -17.16 0.55
N ASP A 208 13.59 -16.95 -0.14
CA ASP A 208 13.20 -17.70 -1.32
C ASP A 208 13.29 -16.80 -2.54
N GLU A 209 13.36 -17.40 -3.73
CA GLU A 209 13.12 -16.67 -4.97
C GLU A 209 11.74 -16.01 -4.94
N ASP A 210 11.69 -14.74 -5.33
CA ASP A 210 10.44 -13.99 -5.50
C ASP A 210 10.26 -13.53 -6.95
N LEU A 211 9.09 -13.82 -7.50
CA LEU A 211 8.67 -13.41 -8.83
C LEU A 211 7.41 -12.58 -8.68
N ARG A 212 7.53 -11.28 -8.90
CA ARG A 212 6.40 -10.36 -8.76
C ARG A 212 6.01 -9.80 -10.13
N PRO A 213 4.77 -9.99 -10.60
CA PRO A 213 4.28 -9.31 -11.78
C PRO A 213 4.41 -7.80 -11.63
N GLU A 214 4.94 -7.14 -12.65
CA GLU A 214 5.05 -5.69 -12.68
C GLU A 214 3.76 -5.03 -13.17
N ARG A 215 3.53 -3.78 -12.78
CA ARG A 215 2.37 -3.01 -13.22
C ARG A 215 2.63 -2.44 -14.60
N ASN A 216 1.65 -2.52 -15.50
CA ASN A 216 1.80 -2.02 -16.86
C ASN A 216 1.67 -0.48 -16.99
N GLY A 217 1.38 0.23 -15.90
CA GLY A 217 1.19 1.69 -15.90
C GLY A 217 -0.16 2.18 -16.46
N TYR A 218 -1.04 1.26 -16.86
CA TYR A 218 -2.41 1.52 -17.32
C TYR A 218 -3.49 1.02 -16.36
N GLY A 219 -3.10 0.52 -15.19
CA GLY A 219 -4.01 0.04 -14.14
C GLY A 219 -4.07 -1.48 -14.02
N GLY A 220 -3.36 -2.23 -14.85
CA GLY A 220 -3.26 -3.68 -14.80
C GLY A 220 -1.84 -4.20 -14.58
N GLU A 221 -1.67 -5.50 -14.82
CA GLU A 221 -0.40 -6.21 -14.71
C GLU A 221 0.20 -6.41 -16.09
N SER A 222 1.51 -6.25 -16.18
CA SER A 222 2.30 -6.62 -17.35
C SER A 222 2.62 -8.12 -17.31
N MET A 223 3.07 -8.66 -18.43
CA MET A 223 3.70 -9.99 -18.48
C MET A 223 5.15 -9.97 -17.98
N LEU A 224 5.69 -8.79 -17.68
CA LEU A 224 7.04 -8.63 -17.16
C LEU A 224 7.06 -8.80 -15.65
N ILE A 225 8.18 -9.31 -15.16
CA ILE A 225 8.35 -9.74 -13.78
C ILE A 225 9.52 -8.97 -13.15
N GLU A 226 9.36 -8.60 -11.89
CA GLU A 226 10.49 -8.30 -11.01
C GLU A 226 10.95 -9.61 -10.39
N TYR A 227 12.17 -10.01 -10.73
CA TYR A 227 12.87 -11.15 -10.19
C TYR A 227 13.72 -10.71 -9.00
N THR A 228 13.59 -11.40 -7.87
CA THR A 228 14.53 -11.33 -6.75
C THR A 228 15.10 -12.73 -6.51
N SER A 229 16.43 -12.84 -6.53
CA SER A 229 17.10 -14.13 -6.36
C SER A 229 16.97 -14.67 -4.93
N VAL A 230 17.21 -15.97 -4.77
CA VAL A 230 17.64 -16.48 -3.45
C VAL A 230 18.92 -15.73 -3.05
N GLY A 231 18.96 -15.23 -1.82
CA GLY A 231 20.11 -14.53 -1.28
C GLY A 231 21.13 -15.48 -0.68
N TRP A 232 22.35 -14.99 -0.44
CA TRP A 232 23.39 -15.73 0.25
C TRP A 232 24.00 -14.90 1.37
N SER A 233 24.18 -15.49 2.55
CA SER A 233 24.84 -14.84 3.67
C SER A 233 26.03 -15.64 4.18
N THR A 234 27.10 -14.96 4.59
CA THR A 234 28.16 -15.60 5.38
C THR A 234 27.65 -15.94 6.77
N ASN A 235 28.13 -17.04 7.35
CA ASN A 235 27.83 -17.41 8.74
C ASN A 235 28.78 -16.74 9.74
N GLU A 236 29.95 -16.31 9.27
CA GLU A 236 30.96 -15.63 10.06
C GLU A 236 30.79 -14.10 9.97
N PRO A 237 31.06 -13.38 11.07
CA PRO A 237 31.04 -11.93 11.08
C PRO A 237 32.21 -11.31 10.30
N ILE A 238 31.99 -10.12 9.77
CA ILE A 238 33.01 -9.33 9.07
C ILE A 238 33.07 -7.93 9.70
N GLN A 239 33.84 -7.80 10.79
CA GLN A 239 33.87 -6.58 11.62
C GLN A 239 35.11 -5.71 11.34
N ASP A 240 36.24 -6.34 11.02
CA ASP A 240 37.50 -5.66 10.75
C ASP A 240 37.40 -4.78 9.49
N PRO A 241 37.66 -3.46 9.57
CA PRO A 241 37.51 -2.56 8.44
C PRO A 241 38.39 -2.92 7.24
N GLU A 242 39.63 -3.34 7.49
CA GLU A 242 40.56 -3.77 6.45
C GLU A 242 40.03 -5.03 5.74
N ARG A 243 39.47 -5.99 6.50
CA ARG A 243 38.79 -7.16 5.93
C ARG A 243 37.59 -6.78 5.08
N LYS A 244 36.73 -5.84 5.53
CA LYS A 244 35.57 -5.38 4.75
C LYS A 244 35.99 -4.84 3.38
N VAL A 245 37.03 -4.00 3.35
CA VAL A 245 37.60 -3.47 2.10
C VAL A 245 38.14 -4.59 1.21
N GLU A 246 38.86 -5.57 1.77
CA GLU A 246 39.39 -6.69 0.97
C GLU A 246 38.27 -7.58 0.40
N VAL A 247 37.21 -7.82 1.19
CA VAL A 247 36.01 -8.56 0.76
C VAL A 247 35.33 -7.83 -0.40
N MET A 248 35.02 -6.54 -0.26
CA MET A 248 34.37 -5.77 -1.32
C MET A 248 35.24 -5.67 -2.57
N ARG A 249 36.57 -5.59 -2.44
CA ARG A 249 37.48 -5.63 -3.58
C ARG A 249 37.44 -6.96 -4.33
N ILE A 250 37.32 -8.09 -3.64
CA ILE A 250 37.19 -9.39 -4.30
C ILE A 250 35.85 -9.49 -5.03
N ILE A 251 34.77 -9.02 -4.40
CA ILE A 251 33.44 -8.99 -5.04
C ILE A 251 33.47 -8.08 -6.28
N ASP A 252 34.06 -6.89 -6.20
CA ASP A 252 34.24 -5.96 -7.32
C ASP A 252 34.94 -6.63 -8.52
N GLN A 253 35.98 -7.42 -8.25
CA GLN A 253 36.66 -8.19 -9.31
C GLN A 253 35.74 -9.21 -9.97
N VAL A 254 34.95 -9.96 -9.18
CA VAL A 254 34.04 -10.98 -9.73
C VAL A 254 32.90 -10.32 -10.52
N VAL A 255 32.27 -9.27 -10.02
CA VAL A 255 31.16 -8.63 -10.74
C VAL A 255 31.60 -8.06 -12.09
N ILE A 256 32.83 -7.53 -12.19
CA ILE A 256 33.40 -7.06 -13.46
C ILE A 256 33.65 -8.22 -14.43
N GLU A 257 34.14 -9.36 -13.94
CA GLU A 257 34.34 -10.57 -14.76
C GLU A 257 33.01 -11.12 -15.29
N HIS A 258 31.91 -10.89 -14.56
CA HIS A 258 30.54 -11.21 -14.96
C HIS A 258 29.88 -10.10 -15.81
N GLY A 259 30.62 -9.08 -16.21
CA GLY A 259 30.13 -8.03 -17.12
C GLY A 259 29.30 -6.92 -16.46
N LEU A 260 29.21 -6.87 -15.13
CA LEU A 260 28.65 -5.74 -14.41
C LEU A 260 29.67 -4.61 -14.28
N TRP A 261 29.22 -3.41 -13.94
CA TRP A 261 30.11 -2.29 -13.62
C TRP A 261 30.77 -2.48 -12.25
N ASN A 262 31.71 -1.58 -11.91
CA ASN A 262 32.30 -1.54 -10.58
C ASN A 262 31.24 -1.35 -9.49
N LEU A 263 31.50 -1.94 -8.33
CA LEU A 263 30.68 -1.73 -7.14
C LEU A 263 30.72 -0.26 -6.71
N TYR A 264 29.52 0.28 -6.53
CA TYR A 264 29.26 1.59 -5.99
C TYR A 264 28.83 1.49 -4.52
N SER A 265 29.44 2.30 -3.65
CA SER A 265 29.08 2.36 -2.22
C SER A 265 28.01 3.42 -1.98
N PHE A 266 26.87 3.02 -1.42
CA PHE A 266 25.83 3.96 -0.97
C PHE A 266 26.17 4.62 0.36
N ASN A 267 26.96 3.94 1.19
CA ASN A 267 27.24 4.35 2.56
C ASN A 267 28.48 5.26 2.71
N ASP A 268 29.24 5.49 1.62
CA ASP A 268 30.38 6.40 1.58
C ASP A 268 29.96 7.84 1.23
N PRO A 269 30.09 8.83 2.14
CA PRO A 269 29.70 10.21 1.89
C PRO A 269 30.47 10.89 0.75
N THR A 270 31.66 10.40 0.42
CA THR A 270 32.49 10.98 -0.64
C THR A 270 32.02 10.56 -2.04
N ASN A 271 31.35 9.42 -2.13
CA ASN A 271 30.94 8.79 -3.39
C ASN A 271 29.42 8.83 -3.61
N SER A 272 28.62 8.74 -2.56
CA SER A 272 27.18 8.48 -2.68
C SER A 272 26.33 9.67 -3.13
N GLY A 273 26.85 10.89 -2.96
CA GLY A 273 26.09 12.13 -3.15
C GLY A 273 24.99 12.36 -2.09
N ILE A 274 24.89 11.49 -1.08
CA ILE A 274 23.91 11.59 0.01
C ILE A 274 24.47 12.50 1.11
N ASP A 275 23.60 13.32 1.70
CA ASP A 275 23.98 14.18 2.83
C ASP A 275 24.57 13.34 3.99
N PRO A 276 25.73 13.73 4.56
CA PRO A 276 26.38 12.97 5.64
C PRO A 276 25.49 12.74 6.87
N THR A 277 24.58 13.66 7.19
CA THR A 277 23.66 13.48 8.32
C THR A 277 22.60 12.42 8.04
N MET A 278 22.21 12.26 6.77
CA MET A 278 21.33 11.17 6.33
C MET A 278 22.07 9.84 6.33
N ILE A 279 23.34 9.81 5.91
CA ILE A 279 24.20 8.63 6.01
C ILE A 279 24.33 8.19 7.47
N ALA A 280 24.67 9.09 8.39
CA ALA A 280 24.77 8.77 9.81
C ALA A 280 23.46 8.22 10.39
N LYS A 281 22.30 8.72 9.92
CA LYS A 281 20.99 8.21 10.33
C LYS A 281 20.69 6.81 9.79
N LEU A 282 21.14 6.48 8.59
CA LEU A 282 20.87 5.19 7.93
C LEU A 282 21.87 4.09 8.33
N TYR A 283 23.13 4.48 8.55
CA TYR A 283 24.27 3.56 8.71
C TYR A 283 24.95 3.68 10.09
N GLY A 284 24.45 4.56 10.97
CA GLY A 284 24.93 4.77 12.34
C GLY A 284 26.07 5.78 12.48
N SER A 285 26.79 6.06 11.40
CA SER A 285 27.90 7.01 11.32
C SER A 285 28.05 7.56 9.91
N ASP A 286 28.65 8.74 9.76
CA ASP A 286 29.08 9.27 8.45
C ASP A 286 30.51 8.83 8.07
N ASP A 287 31.25 8.18 8.98
CA ASP A 287 32.51 7.50 8.68
C ASP A 287 32.25 6.01 8.37
N PRO A 288 32.48 5.55 7.12
CA PRO A 288 32.29 4.15 6.72
C PRO A 288 32.96 3.12 7.64
N ARG A 289 34.10 3.46 8.26
CA ARG A 289 34.82 2.53 9.15
C ARG A 289 34.08 2.22 10.45
N THR A 290 33.15 3.09 10.82
CA THR A 290 32.39 3.02 12.08
C THR A 290 30.89 2.80 11.85
N GLN A 291 30.49 2.52 10.61
CA GLN A 291 29.11 2.20 10.28
C GLN A 291 28.78 0.74 10.62
N HIS A 292 27.52 0.50 10.99
CA HIS A 292 26.98 -0.84 11.23
C HIS A 292 26.60 -1.57 9.93
N THR A 293 26.47 -0.84 8.83
CA THR A 293 26.09 -1.39 7.52
C THR A 293 26.97 -0.81 6.43
N TRP A 294 27.53 -1.70 5.61
CA TRP A 294 28.17 -1.36 4.34
C TRP A 294 27.25 -1.82 3.22
N GLU A 295 26.87 -0.92 2.32
CA GLU A 295 25.87 -1.19 1.29
C GLU A 295 26.45 -0.85 -0.07
N TYR A 296 26.58 -1.87 -0.90
CA TYR A 296 27.18 -1.76 -2.23
C TYR A 296 26.23 -2.28 -3.30
N TYR A 297 26.35 -1.68 -4.48
CA TYR A 297 25.47 -1.90 -5.61
C TYR A 297 26.24 -1.89 -6.93
N THR A 298 25.80 -2.69 -7.89
CA THR A 298 26.17 -2.51 -9.29
C THR A 298 25.06 -3.05 -10.20
N GLU A 299 25.18 -2.77 -11.50
CA GLU A 299 24.25 -3.16 -12.54
C GLU A 299 24.97 -3.48 -13.86
N ASN A 300 24.26 -4.05 -14.81
CA ASN A 300 24.74 -4.34 -16.17
C ASN A 300 23.95 -3.64 -17.28
N TYR A 301 23.40 -2.44 -17.01
CA TYR A 301 22.62 -1.68 -17.99
C TYR A 301 23.32 -1.63 -19.38
N PRO A 302 22.62 -1.93 -20.49
CA PRO A 302 21.17 -1.98 -20.64
C PRO A 302 20.46 -3.26 -20.17
N ASP A 303 21.20 -4.30 -19.76
CA ASP A 303 20.60 -5.50 -19.20
C ASP A 303 20.01 -5.24 -17.78
N PRO A 304 19.07 -6.08 -17.31
CA PRO A 304 18.20 -5.72 -16.19
C PRO A 304 18.78 -6.09 -14.81
N MET A 305 19.95 -6.74 -14.77
CA MET A 305 20.50 -7.32 -13.55
C MET A 305 21.12 -6.24 -12.66
N ARG A 306 20.66 -6.21 -11.40
CA ARG A 306 21.21 -5.38 -10.32
C ARG A 306 21.68 -6.27 -9.20
N PHE A 307 22.91 -6.07 -8.77
CA PHE A 307 23.54 -6.86 -7.73
C PHE A 307 23.79 -6.00 -6.48
N TYR A 308 23.48 -6.57 -5.32
CA TYR A 308 23.68 -5.95 -4.02
C TYR A 308 24.60 -6.80 -3.16
N ALA A 309 25.56 -6.14 -2.51
CA ALA A 309 26.46 -6.75 -1.52
C ALA A 309 26.50 -5.90 -0.26
N ASN A 310 25.95 -6.44 0.83
CA ASN A 310 25.79 -5.72 2.09
C ASN A 310 26.57 -6.41 3.21
N ILE A 311 27.39 -5.69 3.97
CA ILE A 311 27.97 -6.22 5.21
C ILE A 311 27.27 -5.60 6.40
N TYR A 312 26.72 -6.44 7.27
CA TYR A 312 26.16 -6.03 8.55
C TYR A 312 27.14 -6.35 9.68
N ASP A 313 27.42 -5.35 10.51
CA ASP A 313 28.39 -5.38 11.59
C ASP A 313 27.77 -4.85 12.88
N LEU A 314 27.50 -5.76 13.82
CA LEU A 314 26.90 -5.43 15.11
C LEU A 314 27.90 -4.83 16.11
N SER A 315 29.20 -4.82 15.81
CA SER A 315 30.20 -4.20 16.68
C SER A 315 30.12 -2.67 16.68
N ASN A 316 29.50 -2.09 15.65
CA ASN A 316 29.26 -0.66 15.48
C ASN A 316 27.83 -0.23 15.82
N ASP A 317 27.13 -0.98 16.68
CA ASP A 317 25.76 -0.69 17.15
C ASP A 317 25.75 -0.30 18.64
N PRO A 318 26.10 0.95 18.99
CA PRO A 318 26.19 1.36 20.39
C PRO A 318 24.83 1.47 21.09
N THR A 319 23.73 1.62 20.36
CA THR A 319 22.39 1.74 20.94
C THR A 319 21.67 0.41 21.06
N GLY A 320 22.06 -0.60 20.27
CA GLY A 320 21.40 -1.90 20.20
C GLY A 320 20.19 -1.91 19.26
N ASP A 321 19.81 -0.77 18.68
CA ASP A 321 18.64 -0.65 17.81
C ASP A 321 18.83 -1.44 16.51
N PHE A 322 20.06 -1.45 15.98
CA PHE A 322 20.37 -2.19 14.76
C PHE A 322 20.32 -3.70 15.00
N ARG A 323 20.81 -4.18 16.14
CA ARG A 323 20.67 -5.59 16.56
C ARG A 323 19.20 -6.02 16.60
N ILE A 324 18.32 -5.21 17.18
CA ILE A 324 16.87 -5.51 17.21
C ILE A 324 16.32 -5.67 15.79
N ALA A 325 16.71 -4.79 14.87
CA ALA A 325 16.31 -4.88 13.47
C ALA A 325 16.83 -6.16 12.78
N ARG A 326 18.09 -6.53 13.05
CA ARG A 326 18.71 -7.76 12.54
C ARG A 326 18.06 -9.02 13.10
N GLU A 327 17.70 -9.04 14.38
CA GLU A 327 16.99 -10.16 15.01
C GLU A 327 15.59 -10.34 14.42
N ALA A 328 14.87 -9.23 14.18
CA ALA A 328 13.56 -9.27 13.51
C ALA A 328 13.68 -9.79 12.07
N GLN A 329 14.75 -9.46 11.36
CA GLN A 329 15.00 -9.96 10.01
C GLN A 329 15.38 -11.45 10.02
N ASN A 330 16.29 -11.88 10.90
CA ASN A 330 16.64 -13.29 11.09
C ASN A 330 15.40 -14.14 11.39
N ALA A 331 14.49 -13.66 12.24
CA ALA A 331 13.24 -14.38 12.54
C ALA A 331 12.32 -14.54 11.30
N ARG A 332 12.45 -13.68 10.29
CA ARG A 332 11.67 -13.75 9.04
C ARG A 332 12.31 -14.63 7.98
N THR A 333 13.62 -14.48 7.75
CA THR A 333 14.32 -15.06 6.58
C THR A 333 15.36 -16.11 6.95
N GLY A 334 15.63 -16.32 8.24
CA GLY A 334 16.67 -17.24 8.72
C GLY A 334 18.10 -16.73 8.56
N GLU A 335 18.29 -15.51 8.05
CA GLU A 335 19.61 -14.99 7.74
C GLU A 335 20.45 -14.69 9.00
N PRO A 336 21.77 -14.95 8.99
CA PRO A 336 22.69 -14.55 10.05
C PRO A 336 22.55 -13.07 10.44
N LEU A 337 22.72 -12.76 11.73
CA LEU A 337 22.54 -11.41 12.25
C LEU A 337 23.60 -10.42 11.73
N GLU A 338 24.81 -10.92 11.45
CA GLU A 338 25.96 -10.17 10.96
C GLU A 338 26.70 -11.00 9.89
N GLY A 339 27.51 -10.33 9.08
CA GLY A 339 28.19 -10.94 7.93
C GLY A 339 27.88 -10.24 6.61
N LEU A 340 28.36 -10.82 5.52
CA LEU A 340 28.08 -10.38 4.15
C LEU A 340 26.78 -11.01 3.65
N GLN A 341 25.95 -10.24 2.97
CA GLN A 341 24.76 -10.67 2.25
C GLN A 341 24.82 -10.28 0.78
N LEU A 342 24.40 -11.20 -0.07
CA LEU A 342 24.38 -11.07 -1.52
C LEU A 342 22.97 -11.28 -2.04
N MET A 343 22.54 -10.46 -2.99
CA MET A 343 21.24 -10.58 -3.65
C MET A 343 21.28 -9.98 -5.05
N VAL A 344 20.50 -10.55 -5.97
CA VAL A 344 20.26 -10.00 -7.31
C VAL A 344 18.79 -9.62 -7.44
N ILE A 345 18.53 -8.47 -8.05
CA ILE A 345 17.19 -8.03 -8.46
C ILE A 345 17.26 -7.72 -9.96
N ALA A 346 16.28 -8.17 -10.73
CA ALA A 346 16.08 -7.74 -12.11
C ALA A 346 14.64 -7.29 -12.32
N SER A 347 14.45 -6.12 -12.93
CA SER A 347 13.12 -5.61 -13.30
C SER A 347 12.87 -5.81 -14.78
N ALA A 348 11.61 -5.77 -15.17
CA ALA A 348 11.11 -5.83 -16.53
C ALA A 348 11.60 -7.08 -17.29
N VAL A 349 11.89 -8.18 -16.60
CA VAL A 349 12.33 -9.42 -17.24
C VAL A 349 11.14 -10.20 -17.78
N LEU A 350 11.31 -10.74 -18.99
CA LEU A 350 10.35 -11.61 -19.66
C LEU A 350 10.88 -13.05 -19.58
N SER A 351 10.01 -14.00 -19.23
CA SER A 351 10.36 -15.41 -19.37
C SER A 351 10.46 -15.78 -20.84
N GLU A 352 11.47 -16.57 -21.21
CA GLU A 352 11.62 -17.05 -22.58
C GLU A 352 10.40 -17.88 -23.03
N ALA A 353 9.72 -18.55 -22.09
CA ALA A 353 8.50 -19.30 -22.35
C ALA A 353 7.32 -18.40 -22.77
N ASP A 354 7.30 -17.16 -22.29
CA ASP A 354 6.22 -16.19 -22.52
C ASP A 354 6.52 -15.24 -23.70
N ARG A 355 7.72 -15.32 -24.27
CA ARG A 355 8.21 -14.41 -25.32
C ARG A 355 7.31 -14.34 -26.54
N ALA A 356 6.89 -15.49 -27.06
CA ALA A 356 6.01 -15.55 -28.23
C ALA A 356 4.61 -14.98 -27.95
N GLU A 357 4.07 -15.22 -26.75
CA GLU A 357 2.77 -14.67 -26.35
C GLU A 357 2.85 -13.15 -26.16
N PHE A 358 3.96 -12.66 -25.58
CA PHE A 358 4.22 -11.23 -25.44
C PHE A 358 4.26 -10.51 -26.80
N GLU A 359 5.04 -11.02 -27.76
CA GLU A 359 5.11 -10.49 -29.13
C GLU A 359 3.75 -10.51 -29.83
N GLN A 360 2.98 -11.59 -29.65
CA GLN A 360 1.65 -11.71 -30.24
C GLN A 360 0.70 -10.66 -29.65
N LYS A 361 0.64 -10.53 -28.32
CA LYS A 361 -0.24 -9.55 -27.66
C LYS A 361 0.10 -8.12 -28.05
N LEU A 362 1.39 -7.78 -28.17
CA LEU A 362 1.80 -6.43 -28.58
C LEU A 362 1.21 -5.97 -29.92
N GLN A 363 0.88 -6.89 -30.83
CA GLN A 363 0.23 -6.57 -32.11
C GLN A 363 -1.15 -5.91 -31.93
N GLU A 364 -1.81 -6.16 -30.80
CA GLU A 364 -3.13 -5.59 -30.44
C GLU A 364 -3.03 -4.18 -29.84
N TYR A 365 -1.80 -3.68 -29.60
CA TYR A 365 -1.55 -2.41 -28.89
C TYR A 365 -0.71 -1.40 -29.69
N PRO A 366 -1.11 -1.04 -30.94
CA PRO A 366 -0.38 -0.02 -31.69
C PRO A 366 -0.42 1.34 -30.97
N GLY A 367 0.76 1.94 -30.76
CA GLY A 367 0.91 3.25 -30.13
C GLY A 367 0.91 3.26 -28.60
N PHE A 368 0.92 2.08 -27.97
CA PHE A 368 1.25 1.95 -26.54
C PHE A 368 2.78 1.86 -26.43
N GLU A 369 3.35 2.68 -25.55
CA GLU A 369 4.77 2.72 -25.21
C GLU A 369 4.91 2.84 -23.70
#